data_AF-A0A392T9M1-F1
#
_entry.id   AF-A0A392T9M1-F1
#
_cell.length_a   1.000
_cell.length_b   1.000
_cell.length_c   1.000
_cell.angle_alpha   90.00
_cell.angle_beta   90.00
_cell.angle_gamma   90.00
#
_symmetry.space_group_name_H-M   'P 1'
#
loop_
_entity.id
_entity.type
_entity.pdbx_description
1 polymer ?
#
loop_
_entity_poly.entity_id
_entity_poly.type
_entity_poly.pdbx_seq_one_letter_code
_entity_poly.pdbx_strand_id
1 'polypeptide(L)'
;GKGGWTPLHLASQIGDVDILAELLHACPDSLEDVTVWGETVLHIAARNDKYDALHLLVYFLRKNKERGAWRLEYKLLELKDEHDVGVDCQV
;
A
#
# COMPACT_ATOMS: atom_id res chain seq x y z
N GLY A 1 -10.44 -10.96 0.07
CA GLY A 1 -9.51 -11.77 0.88
C GLY A 1 -9.91 -11.72 2.34
N LYS A 2 -9.41 -12.66 3.15
CA LYS A 2 -9.55 -12.61 4.61
C LYS A 2 -8.79 -11.36 5.11
N GLY A 3 -9.44 -10.47 5.86
CA GLY A 3 -8.80 -9.25 6.38
C GLY A 3 -8.57 -8.12 5.36
N GLY A 4 -9.24 -8.10 4.21
CA GLY A 4 -9.11 -7.00 3.23
C GLY A 4 -7.78 -6.98 2.47
N TRP A 5 -6.95 -8.01 2.63
CA TRP A 5 -5.70 -8.14 1.90
C TRP A 5 -5.96 -8.41 0.42
N THR A 6 -5.21 -7.69 -0.41
CA THR A 6 -5.14 -7.86 -1.86
C THR A 6 -3.76 -8.37 -2.26
N PRO A 7 -3.59 -8.96 -3.45
CA PRO A 7 -2.27 -9.36 -3.94
C PRO A 7 -1.25 -8.21 -3.93
N LEU A 8 -1.70 -6.98 -4.15
CA LEU A 8 -0.84 -5.79 -4.14
C LEU A 8 -0.29 -5.49 -2.73
N HIS A 9 -1.09 -5.71 -1.68
CA HIS A 9 -0.62 -5.60 -0.28
C HIS A 9 0.47 -6.62 0.03
N LEU A 10 0.32 -7.86 -0.44
CA LEU A 10 1.31 -8.92 -0.23
C LEU A 10 2.61 -8.63 -0.99
N ALA A 11 2.51 -8.22 -2.26
CA ALA A 11 3.68 -7.85 -3.06
C ALA A 11 4.42 -6.65 -2.45
N SER A 12 3.68 -5.67 -1.90
CA SER A 12 4.24 -4.53 -1.17
C SER A 12 4.98 -4.94 0.10
N GLN A 13 4.44 -5.89 0.87
CA GLN A 13 5.09 -6.42 2.06
C GLN A 13 6.40 -7.14 1.72
N ILE A 14 6.42 -7.92 0.64
CA ILE A 14 7.62 -8.64 0.18
C ILE A 14 8.65 -7.66 -0.38
N GLY A 15 8.18 -6.61 -1.06
CA GLY A 15 9.00 -5.64 -1.78
C GLY A 15 9.36 -6.07 -3.20
N ASP A 16 8.54 -6.95 -3.80
CA ASP A 16 8.76 -7.44 -5.16
C ASP A 16 8.25 -6.40 -6.17
N VAL A 17 9.18 -5.60 -6.68
CA VAL A 17 8.88 -4.48 -7.59
C VAL A 17 8.33 -4.94 -8.95
N ASP A 18 8.72 -6.12 -9.42
CA ASP A 18 8.28 -6.64 -10.72
C ASP A 18 6.81 -7.07 -10.63
N ILE A 19 6.47 -7.84 -9.59
CA ILE A 19 5.07 -8.23 -9.32
C ILE A 19 4.21 -7.00 -9.03
N LEU A 20 4.74 -6.02 -8.27
CA LEU A 20 4.03 -4.77 -8.02
C LEU A 20 3.71 -4.03 -9.33
N ALA A 21 4.68 -3.92 -10.24
CA ALA A 21 4.46 -3.27 -11.53
C ALA A 21 3.39 -4.01 -12.36
N GLU A 22 3.48 -5.33 -12.46
CA GLU A 22 2.48 -6.14 -13.19
C GLU A 22 1.06 -5.97 -12.63
N LEU A 23 0.92 -6.03 -11.30
CA LEU A 23 -0.38 -5.85 -10.64
C LEU A 23 -0.95 -4.43 -10.85
N LEU A 24 -0.11 -3.40 -10.79
CA LEU A 24 -0.52 -2.01 -11.03
C LEU A 24 -0.88 -1.74 -12.49
N HIS A 25 -0.20 -2.42 -13.42
CA HIS A 25 -0.55 -2.37 -14.83
C HIS A 25 -1.89 -3.05 -15.11
N ALA A 26 -2.17 -4.17 -14.44
CA ALA A 26 -3.44 -4.88 -14.58
C ALA A 26 -4.61 -4.15 -13.91
N CYS A 27 -4.39 -3.57 -12.73
CA CYS A 27 -5.42 -2.91 -11.93
C CYS A 27 -4.86 -1.69 -11.17
N PRO A 28 -4.83 -0.50 -11.79
CA PRO A 28 -4.31 0.71 -11.16
C PRO A 28 -5.13 1.19 -9.94
N ASP A 29 -6.43 0.89 -9.92
CA ASP A 29 -7.36 1.29 -8.85
C ASP A 29 -7.07 0.56 -7.52
N SER A 30 -6.35 -0.57 -7.57
CA SER A 30 -5.98 -1.35 -6.38
C SER A 30 -5.01 -0.63 -5.44
N LEU A 31 -4.47 0.54 -5.83
CA LEU A 31 -3.71 1.44 -4.95
C LEU A 31 -4.55 2.07 -3.85
N GLU A 32 -5.86 2.22 -4.07
CA GLU A 32 -6.79 2.83 -3.10
C GLU A 32 -7.35 1.79 -2.11
N ASP A 33 -7.12 0.51 -2.37
CA ASP A 33 -7.55 -0.57 -1.49
C ASP A 33 -6.87 -0.45 -0.12
N VAL A 34 -7.64 -0.80 0.91
CA VAL A 34 -7.18 -0.83 2.30
C VAL A 34 -7.45 -2.19 2.93
N THR A 35 -6.58 -2.61 3.83
CA THR A 35 -6.84 -3.76 4.70
C THR A 35 -7.95 -3.44 5.71
N VAL A 36 -8.40 -4.44 6.48
CA VAL A 36 -9.34 -4.21 7.60
C VAL A 36 -8.80 -3.28 8.68
N TRP A 37 -7.48 -3.09 8.72
CA TRP A 37 -6.80 -2.16 9.62
C TRP A 37 -6.69 -0.74 9.02
N GLY A 38 -7.24 -0.52 7.82
CA GLY A 38 -7.13 0.75 7.11
C GLY A 38 -5.77 0.99 6.46
N GLU A 39 -4.88 -0.01 6.44
CA GLU A 39 -3.56 0.11 5.84
C GLU A 39 -3.65 0.05 4.32
N THR A 40 -3.06 1.03 3.64
CA THR A 40 -2.83 0.98 2.19
C THR A 40 -1.53 0.25 1.86
N VAL A 41 -1.34 -0.08 0.59
CA VAL A 41 -0.07 -0.65 0.09
C VAL A 41 1.16 0.22 0.39
N LEU A 42 1.01 1.54 0.54
CA LEU A 42 2.11 2.43 0.93
C LEU A 42 2.48 2.28 2.41
N HIS A 43 1.49 2.14 3.30
CA HIS A 43 1.74 1.87 4.72
C HIS A 43 2.52 0.57 4.90
N ILE A 44 2.12 -0.46 4.16
CA ILE A 44 2.79 -1.75 4.20
C ILE A 44 4.24 -1.64 3.70
N ALA A 45 4.48 -0.97 2.56
CA ALA A 45 5.85 -0.80 2.05
C ALA A 45 6.73 -0.05 3.05
N ALA A 46 6.23 1.05 3.63
CA ALA A 46 6.97 1.86 4.59
C ALA A 46 7.28 1.08 5.88
N ARG A 47 6.30 0.38 6.46
CA ARG A 47 6.48 -0.42 7.69
C ARG A 47 7.45 -1.59 7.52
N ASN A 48 7.60 -2.11 6.29
CA ASN A 48 8.48 -3.25 5.98
C ASN A 48 9.81 -2.82 5.35
N ASP A 49 10.16 -1.52 5.41
CA ASP A 49 11.41 -0.98 4.86
C ASP A 49 11.61 -1.29 3.35
N LYS A 50 10.52 -1.39 2.60
CA LYS A 50 10.54 -1.68 1.16
C LYS A 50 10.61 -0.39 0.34
N TYR A 51 11.74 0.29 0.42
CA TYR A 51 11.95 1.61 -0.20
C TYR A 51 11.75 1.60 -1.73
N ASP A 52 12.20 0.55 -2.43
CA ASP A 52 12.04 0.45 -3.88
C ASP A 52 10.56 0.26 -4.27
N ALA A 53 9.85 -0.60 -3.54
CA ALA A 53 8.39 -0.76 -3.68
C ALA A 53 7.66 0.54 -3.36
N LEU A 54 8.06 1.26 -2.30
CA LEU A 54 7.49 2.54 -1.92
C LEU A 54 7.69 3.59 -3.03
N HIS A 55 8.90 3.69 -3.59
CA HIS A 55 9.19 4.59 -4.71
C HIS A 55 8.33 4.28 -5.93
N LEU A 56 8.21 3.00 -6.29
CA LEU A 56 7.37 2.57 -7.40
C LEU A 56 5.89 2.91 -7.15
N LEU A 57 5.36 2.59 -5.98
CA LEU A 57 3.97 2.87 -5.61
C LEU A 57 3.67 4.37 -5.63
N VAL A 58 4.56 5.22 -5.09
CA VAL A 58 4.42 6.68 -5.14
C VAL A 58 4.46 7.19 -6.58
N TYR A 59 5.36 6.66 -7.41
CA TYR A 59 5.43 6.99 -8.83
C TYR A 59 4.11 6.70 -9.57
N PHE A 60 3.57 5.49 -9.38
CA PHE A 60 2.28 5.11 -9.98
C PHE A 60 1.12 5.94 -9.44
N LEU A 61 1.09 6.23 -8.14
CA LEU A 61 0.05 7.06 -7.55
C LEU A 61 0.01 8.47 -8.15
N ARG A 62 1.18 9.10 -8.31
CA ARG A 62 1.29 10.40 -8.97
C ARG A 62 0.81 10.33 -10.42
N LYS A 63 1.16 9.27 -11.15
CA LYS A 63 0.72 9.05 -12.53
C LYS A 63 -0.79 8.81 -12.64
N ASN A 64 -1.40 8.12 -11.68
CA ASN A 64 -2.86 7.92 -11.66
C ASN A 64 -3.62 9.20 -11.29
N LYS A 65 -3.08 10.04 -10.38
CA LYS A 65 -3.65 11.37 -10.08
C LYS A 65 -3.72 12.28 -11.31
N GLU A 66 -2.69 12.28 -12.16
CA GLU A 66 -2.64 13.04 -13.42
C GLU A 66 -3.77 12.64 -14.42
N ARG A 67 -4.36 11.45 -14.25
CA ARG A 67 -5.45 10.94 -15.09
C ARG A 67 -6.87 11.23 -14.55
N GLY A 68 -7.02 11.85 -13.37
CA GLY A 68 -8.30 12.40 -12.91
C GLY A 68 -8.81 12.01 -11.51
N ALA A 69 -7.95 11.67 -10.54
CA ALA A 69 -8.38 11.33 -9.18
C ALA A 69 -8.11 12.45 -8.15
N TRP A 70 -9.12 13.30 -7.92
CA TRP A 70 -9.11 14.42 -6.95
C TRP A 70 -9.14 13.98 -5.46
N ARG A 71 -9.02 12.70 -5.11
CA ARG A 71 -9.32 12.22 -3.73
C ARG A 71 -8.12 11.83 -2.86
N LEU A 72 -6.92 11.78 -3.42
CA LEU A 72 -5.77 11.15 -2.78
C LEU A 72 -4.81 12.14 -2.08
N GLU A 73 -5.21 13.39 -1.86
CA GLU A 73 -4.36 14.38 -1.15
C GLU A 73 -4.56 14.43 0.36
N TYR A 74 -5.55 13.76 0.94
CA TYR A 74 -5.88 13.95 2.37
C TYR A 74 -5.58 12.78 3.31
N LYS A 75 -4.95 11.69 2.86
CA LYS A 75 -4.59 10.55 3.72
C LYS A 75 -3.13 10.10 3.67
N LEU A 76 -2.28 10.78 2.90
CA LEU A 76 -0.87 10.38 2.72
C LEU A 76 0.08 10.90 3.82
N LEU A 77 -0.39 11.73 4.76
CA LEU A 77 0.47 12.34 5.79
C LEU A 77 -0.05 12.24 7.22
N GLU A 78 -1.18 11.59 7.47
CA GLU A 78 -1.51 11.19 8.85
C GLU A 78 -0.85 9.85 9.15
N LEU A 79 0.48 9.87 9.15
CA LEU A 79 1.30 9.01 9.99
C LEU A 79 0.89 9.31 11.45
N LYS A 80 -0.22 8.72 11.88
CA LYS A 80 -0.32 8.36 13.28
C LYS A 80 0.58 7.17 13.44
N ASP A 81 1.79 7.46 13.91
CA ASP A 81 2.62 6.52 14.63
C ASP A 81 1.83 5.97 15.83
N GLU A 82 0.91 5.04 15.58
CA GLU A 82 0.40 4.16 16.60
C GLU A 82 1.30 2.91 16.55
N HIS A 83 2.53 3.11 17.03
CA HIS A 83 3.29 2.05 17.65
C HIS A 83 2.46 1.55 18.84
N ASP A 84 1.61 0.57 18.58
CA ASP A 84 1.23 -0.40 19.59
C ASP A 84 1.28 -1.79 18.96
N VAL A 85 2.52 -2.23 18.68
CA VAL A 85 2.83 -3.67 18.61
C VAL A 85 2.80 -4.23 20.02
N GLY A 86 1.58 -4.35 20.55
CA GLY A 86 1.29 -5.03 21.80
C GLY A 86 0.31 -6.16 21.54
N VAL A 87 0.85 -7.39 21.47
CA VAL A 87 0.20 -8.70 21.70
C VAL A 87 -1.00 -9.07 20.81
N ASP A 88 -1.15 -10.24 20.21
CA ASP A 88 -0.50 -11.54 20.31
C ASP A 88 -1.00 -12.34 19.09
N CYS A 89 -0.11 -13.04 18.40
CA CYS A 89 -0.50 -14.01 17.37
C CYS A 89 0.26 -15.31 17.58
N GLN A 90 0.10 -15.91 18.77
CA GLN A 90 0.32 -17.34 19.01
C GLN A 90 -0.74 -17.89 19.98
N VAL A 91 -1.91 -18.28 19.46
CA VAL A 91 -2.48 -19.65 19.40
C VAL A 91 -3.91 -19.64 18.86
#